data_AF-A0A8J8CEQ5-F1
#
_entry.id   AF-A0A8J8CEQ5-F1
#
_cell.length_a   1.000
_cell.length_b   1.000
_cell.length_c   1.000
_cell.angle_alpha   90.00
_cell.angle_beta   90.00
_cell.angle_gamma   90.00
#
_symmetry.space_group_name_H-M   'P 1'
#
loop_
_entity.id
_entity.type
_entity.pdbx_description
1 polymer ?
#
loop_
_entity_poly.entity_id
_entity_poly.type
_entity_poly.pdbx_seq_one_letter_code
_entity_poly.pdbx_strand_id
1 'polypeptide(L)'
;MSAQAESDRLRLEAGTIMTRYQQVQEALEQARSEDGDHWDTGTLTITLDTPQGDPIDITLDLEEDPAANAQSRYERAKELEAERERREQIVGQLAPLPADPVAYLICYHLDTVEGNYPRSMAGHLDADRAHVEELCEEMERAGLLERVESGTVKQRNVKAKAADEVRQHHTYYRLSREGDHLLRFLDDADGQVNVLRHLPDGHTLVERLARGGPDYPRMSARDLEMEFEYVRHLYRALRQVGLVMKYEGSTIKGTERSLKPKTETHRKHTYYVTTDRGDEVRRRVDESAK
;
A
#
# COMPACT_ATOMS: atom_id res chain seq x y z
N MET A 1 15.19 -12.16 -9.08
CA MET A 1 14.33 -13.17 -9.75
C MET A 1 12.90 -12.81 -9.41
N SER A 2 11.98 -12.76 -10.37
CA SER A 2 10.58 -12.45 -10.05
C SER A 2 9.92 -13.59 -9.28
N ALA A 3 8.91 -13.28 -8.46
CA ALA A 3 8.12 -14.30 -7.75
C ALA A 3 7.52 -15.35 -8.69
N GLN A 4 7.18 -14.95 -9.93
CA GLN A 4 6.73 -15.87 -10.97
C GLN A 4 7.84 -16.84 -11.39
N ALA A 5 9.04 -16.34 -11.69
CA ALA A 5 10.17 -17.19 -12.07
C ALA A 5 10.55 -18.16 -10.95
N GLU A 6 10.41 -17.76 -9.69
CA GLU A 6 10.65 -18.63 -8.53
C GLU A 6 9.58 -19.71 -8.37
N SER A 7 8.30 -19.38 -8.48
CA SER A 7 7.21 -20.36 -8.46
C SER A 7 7.33 -21.37 -9.61
N ASP A 8 7.65 -20.90 -10.81
CA ASP A 8 7.87 -21.75 -11.98
C ASP A 8 9.07 -22.68 -11.80
N ARG A 9 10.17 -22.18 -11.22
CA ARG A 9 11.34 -23.01 -10.87
C ARG A 9 10.97 -24.09 -9.86
N LEU A 10 10.28 -23.74 -8.77
CA LEU A 10 9.88 -24.70 -7.73
C LEU A 10 8.98 -25.81 -8.28
N ARG A 11 8.07 -25.48 -9.21
CA ARG A 11 7.25 -26.49 -9.90
C ARG A 11 8.07 -27.37 -10.82
N LEU A 12 9.01 -26.79 -11.56
CA LEU A 12 9.90 -27.56 -12.43
C LEU A 12 10.74 -28.53 -11.62
N GLU A 13 11.31 -28.09 -10.49
CA GLU A 13 12.04 -28.95 -9.55
C GLU A 13 11.14 -30.08 -9.02
N ALA A 14 9.96 -29.74 -8.49
CA ALA A 14 9.02 -30.72 -7.96
C ALA A 14 8.57 -31.74 -9.01
N GLY A 15 8.24 -31.28 -10.22
CA GLY A 15 7.90 -32.14 -11.35
C GLY A 15 9.06 -33.03 -11.79
N THR A 16 10.29 -32.52 -11.71
CA THR A 16 11.51 -33.30 -12.04
C THR A 16 11.76 -34.37 -10.97
N ILE A 17 11.64 -34.04 -9.69
CA ILE A 17 11.74 -35.01 -8.59
C ILE A 17 10.72 -36.14 -8.79
N MET A 18 9.46 -35.80 -9.07
CA MET A 18 8.41 -36.80 -9.27
C MET A 18 8.62 -37.64 -10.54
N THR A 19 9.18 -37.06 -11.60
CA THR A 19 9.46 -37.78 -12.86
C THR A 19 10.69 -38.68 -12.73
N ARG A 20 11.68 -38.27 -11.92
CA ARG A 20 12.92 -39.01 -11.63
C ARG A 20 12.89 -39.69 -10.27
N TYR A 21 11.70 -40.08 -9.81
CA TYR A 21 11.44 -40.54 -8.44
C TYR A 21 12.43 -41.58 -7.95
N GLN A 22 12.67 -42.63 -8.74
CA GLN A 22 13.56 -43.72 -8.37
C GLN A 22 15.03 -43.27 -8.27
N GLN A 23 15.49 -42.42 -9.21
CA GLN A 23 16.84 -41.87 -9.18
C GLN A 23 17.06 -40.98 -7.95
N VAL A 24 16.06 -40.19 -7.57
CA VAL A 24 16.08 -39.36 -6.35
C VAL A 24 16.13 -40.26 -5.11
N GLN A 25 15.30 -41.29 -5.07
CA GLN A 25 15.25 -42.21 -3.94
C GLN A 25 16.59 -42.92 -3.73
N GLU A 26 17.18 -43.46 -4.81
CA GLU A 26 18.48 -44.11 -4.77
C GLU A 26 19.58 -43.16 -4.30
N ALA A 27 19.57 -41.90 -4.78
CA ALA A 27 20.54 -40.89 -4.36
C ALA A 27 20.41 -40.52 -2.86
N LEU A 28 19.18 -40.40 -2.35
CA LEU A 28 18.93 -40.14 -0.93
C LEU A 28 19.34 -41.33 -0.06
N GLU A 29 19.00 -42.56 -0.46
CA GLU A 29 19.39 -43.78 0.24
C GLU A 29 20.92 -43.94 0.27
N GLN A 30 21.58 -43.68 -0.86
CA GLN A 30 23.04 -43.72 -0.95
C GLN A 30 23.67 -42.67 -0.03
N ALA A 31 23.24 -41.41 -0.11
CA ALA A 31 23.77 -40.33 0.73
C ALA A 31 23.60 -40.66 2.23
N ARG A 32 22.44 -41.19 2.64
CA ARG A 32 22.19 -41.62 4.03
C ARG A 32 23.10 -42.76 4.51
N SER A 33 23.78 -43.46 3.60
CA SER A 33 24.68 -44.58 3.91
C SER A 33 26.16 -44.23 3.78
N GLU A 34 26.48 -43.05 3.23
CA GLU A 34 27.84 -42.60 2.97
C GLU A 34 28.23 -41.42 3.87
N ASP A 35 29.49 -41.35 4.27
CA ASP A 35 30.02 -40.17 4.97
C ASP A 35 30.20 -39.03 3.95
N GLY A 36 29.82 -37.80 4.31
CA GLY A 36 30.02 -36.63 3.46
C GLY A 36 29.47 -35.32 4.04
N ASP A 37 29.78 -34.21 3.37
CA ASP A 37 29.42 -32.83 3.78
C ASP A 37 27.91 -32.60 3.92
N HIS A 38 27.10 -33.47 3.31
CA HIS A 38 25.65 -33.40 3.33
C HIS A 38 25.07 -33.63 4.75
N TRP A 39 25.80 -34.32 5.64
CA TRP A 39 25.43 -34.45 7.06
C TRP A 39 25.55 -33.14 7.85
N ASP A 40 26.45 -32.25 7.45
CA ASP A 40 26.62 -30.95 8.12
C ASP A 40 25.50 -29.97 7.74
N THR A 41 24.95 -30.09 6.53
CA THR A 41 23.90 -29.19 6.03
C THR A 41 22.49 -29.77 6.13
N GLY A 42 22.35 -31.09 6.29
CA GLY A 42 21.06 -31.78 6.25
C GLY A 42 20.45 -31.85 4.84
N THR A 43 21.25 -31.56 3.81
CA THR A 43 20.75 -31.44 2.43
C THR A 43 21.65 -32.13 1.41
N LEU A 44 21.07 -32.66 0.35
CA LEU A 44 21.78 -33.28 -0.77
C LEU A 44 21.50 -32.53 -2.08
N THR A 45 22.52 -31.98 -2.71
CA THR A 45 22.39 -31.39 -4.06
C THR A 45 22.67 -32.45 -5.12
N ILE A 46 21.72 -32.67 -6.02
CA ILE A 46 21.84 -33.58 -7.17
C ILE A 46 21.50 -32.86 -8.48
N THR A 47 22.15 -33.26 -9.57
CA THR A 47 21.78 -32.82 -10.92
C THR A 47 20.82 -33.84 -11.54
N LEU A 48 19.65 -33.38 -11.99
CA LEU A 48 18.64 -34.21 -12.65
C LEU A 48 18.23 -33.62 -13.99
N ASP A 49 17.98 -34.49 -14.97
CA ASP A 49 17.37 -34.08 -16.23
C ASP A 49 15.87 -33.84 -16.02
N THR A 50 15.43 -32.63 -16.33
CA THR A 50 14.01 -32.25 -16.41
C THR A 50 13.25 -33.18 -17.37
N PRO A 51 11.90 -33.18 -17.34
CA PRO A 51 11.10 -33.91 -18.32
C PRO A 51 11.43 -33.55 -19.79
N GLN A 52 11.97 -32.35 -20.02
CA GLN A 52 12.39 -31.83 -21.33
C GLN A 52 13.83 -32.22 -21.70
N GLY A 53 14.60 -32.78 -20.77
CA GLY A 53 15.98 -33.22 -20.98
C GLY A 53 17.05 -32.17 -20.66
N ASP A 54 16.67 -31.02 -20.11
CA ASP A 54 17.62 -30.02 -19.61
C ASP A 54 18.06 -30.37 -18.19
N PRO A 55 19.36 -30.37 -17.87
CA PRO A 55 19.85 -30.66 -16.52
C PRO A 55 19.58 -29.48 -15.57
N ILE A 56 19.14 -29.80 -14.36
CA ILE A 56 18.94 -28.83 -13.26
C ILE A 56 19.54 -29.36 -11.96
N ASP A 57 20.11 -28.46 -11.16
CA ASP A 57 20.56 -28.79 -9.81
C ASP A 57 19.42 -28.60 -8.82
N ILE A 58 19.14 -29.64 -8.04
CA ILE A 58 18.08 -29.67 -7.03
C ILE A 58 18.69 -30.00 -5.67
N THR A 59 18.40 -29.18 -4.66
CA THR A 59 18.84 -29.41 -3.28
C THR A 59 17.72 -30.08 -2.48
N LEU A 60 17.91 -31.34 -2.13
CA LEU A 60 16.94 -32.15 -1.42
C LEU A 60 17.18 -32.09 0.09
N ASP A 61 16.11 -32.18 0.86
CA ASP A 61 16.17 -32.49 2.28
C ASP A 61 16.50 -33.98 2.45
N LEU A 62 17.55 -34.29 3.21
CA LEU A 62 18.02 -35.65 3.44
C LEU A 62 17.09 -36.47 4.32
N GLU A 63 16.28 -35.86 5.18
CA GLU A 63 15.37 -36.59 6.09
C GLU A 63 14.05 -36.94 5.39
N GLU A 64 13.72 -36.27 4.30
CA GLU A 64 12.48 -36.44 3.55
C GLU A 64 12.60 -37.49 2.44
N ASP A 65 11.47 -38.12 2.09
CA ASP A 65 11.38 -38.94 0.88
C ASP A 65 11.21 -38.07 -0.38
N PRO A 66 11.29 -38.63 -1.60
CA PRO A 66 11.13 -37.84 -2.82
C PRO A 66 9.76 -37.14 -2.90
N ALA A 67 8.70 -37.76 -2.38
CA ALA A 67 7.36 -37.19 -2.43
C ALA A 67 7.25 -35.96 -1.52
N ALA A 68 7.79 -36.02 -0.30
CA ALA A 68 7.84 -34.90 0.64
C ALA A 68 8.69 -33.74 0.09
N ASN A 69 9.87 -34.06 -0.46
CA ASN A 69 10.74 -33.07 -1.12
C ASN A 69 10.04 -32.34 -2.29
N ALA A 70 9.22 -33.05 -3.08
CA ALA A 70 8.43 -32.45 -4.15
C ALA A 70 7.22 -31.69 -3.61
N GLN A 71 6.55 -32.22 -2.60
CA GLN A 71 5.35 -31.63 -2.01
C GLN A 71 5.64 -30.28 -1.36
N SER A 72 6.71 -30.15 -0.58
CA SER A 72 7.12 -28.89 0.05
C SER A 72 7.35 -27.78 -0.99
N ARG A 73 7.93 -28.12 -2.15
CA ARG A 73 8.10 -27.20 -3.29
C ARG A 73 6.79 -26.81 -3.94
N TYR A 74 5.88 -27.76 -4.16
CA TYR A 74 4.54 -27.44 -4.69
C TYR A 74 3.76 -26.53 -3.75
N GLU A 75 3.80 -26.80 -2.45
CA GLU A 75 3.17 -25.96 -1.43
C GLU A 75 3.77 -24.56 -1.44
N ARG A 76 5.11 -24.45 -1.45
CA ARG A 76 5.78 -23.16 -1.52
C ARG A 76 5.45 -22.38 -2.79
N ALA A 77 5.42 -23.05 -3.95
CA ALA A 77 5.02 -22.42 -5.21
C ALA A 77 3.58 -21.88 -5.16
N LYS A 78 2.67 -22.67 -4.56
CA LYS A 78 1.25 -22.28 -4.37
C LYS A 78 1.12 -21.09 -3.42
N GLU A 79 1.89 -21.04 -2.33
CA GLU A 79 1.93 -19.88 -1.43
C GLU A 79 2.38 -18.62 -2.15
N LEU A 80 3.46 -18.71 -2.94
CA LEU A 80 3.99 -17.57 -3.70
C LEU A 80 2.98 -17.02 -4.70
N GLU A 81 2.21 -17.89 -5.35
CA GLU A 81 1.13 -17.46 -6.25
C GLU A 81 -0.04 -16.84 -5.50
N ALA A 82 -0.50 -17.46 -4.42
CA ALA A 82 -1.58 -16.92 -3.61
C ALA A 82 -1.23 -15.53 -3.05
N GLU A 83 0.02 -15.35 -2.64
CA GLU A 83 0.55 -14.06 -2.20
C GLU A 83 0.59 -13.04 -3.35
N ARG A 84 0.97 -13.46 -4.57
CA ARG A 84 0.94 -12.61 -5.76
C ARG A 84 -0.49 -12.22 -6.14
N GLU A 85 -1.41 -13.17 -6.23
CA GLU A 85 -2.82 -12.92 -6.53
C GLU A 85 -3.45 -11.99 -5.50
N ARG A 86 -3.13 -12.22 -4.21
CA ARG A 86 -3.54 -11.32 -3.12
C ARG A 86 -3.01 -9.91 -3.37
N ARG A 87 -1.72 -9.73 -3.72
CA ARG A 87 -1.13 -8.42 -4.04
C ARG A 87 -1.80 -7.76 -5.24
N GLU A 88 -2.09 -8.50 -6.30
CA GLU A 88 -2.77 -7.98 -7.51
C GLU A 88 -4.21 -7.56 -7.21
N GLN A 89 -4.97 -8.38 -6.47
CA GLN A 89 -6.31 -8.04 -6.00
C GLN A 89 -6.31 -6.81 -5.09
N ILE A 90 -5.34 -6.75 -4.17
CA ILE A 90 -5.08 -5.60 -3.31
C ILE A 90 -4.91 -4.36 -4.18
N VAL A 91 -3.99 -4.36 -5.15
CA VAL A 91 -3.76 -3.20 -6.06
C VAL A 91 -5.06 -2.79 -6.78
N GLY A 92 -5.91 -3.75 -7.16
CA GLY A 92 -7.23 -3.48 -7.75
C GLY A 92 -8.23 -2.77 -6.84
N GLN A 93 -8.09 -2.83 -5.50
CA GLN A 93 -9.06 -2.22 -4.57
C GLN A 93 -9.05 -0.69 -4.58
N LEU A 94 -7.94 -0.05 -4.98
CA LEU A 94 -7.89 1.41 -5.14
C LEU A 94 -8.32 1.89 -6.52
N ALA A 95 -8.55 0.98 -7.49
CA ALA A 95 -8.97 1.38 -8.84
C ALA A 95 -10.21 2.29 -8.90
N PRO A 96 -11.21 2.18 -8.00
CA PRO A 96 -12.35 3.10 -7.97
C PRO A 96 -12.03 4.50 -7.43
N LEU A 97 -10.91 4.68 -6.71
CA LEU A 97 -10.51 5.94 -6.10
C LEU A 97 -9.59 6.70 -7.06
N PRO A 98 -9.87 7.97 -7.40
CA PRO A 98 -8.95 8.78 -8.20
C PRO A 98 -7.58 8.90 -7.53
N ALA A 99 -6.50 8.86 -8.31
CA ALA A 99 -5.10 9.04 -7.86
C ALA A 99 -4.79 10.50 -7.50
N ASP A 100 -5.63 11.08 -6.64
CA ASP A 100 -5.59 12.47 -6.22
C ASP A 100 -5.66 12.54 -4.69
N PRO A 101 -4.74 13.25 -4.00
CA PRO A 101 -4.79 13.38 -2.55
C PRO A 101 -6.10 13.99 -2.03
N VAL A 102 -6.75 14.87 -2.79
CA VAL A 102 -8.04 15.47 -2.42
C VAL A 102 -9.15 14.40 -2.40
N ALA A 103 -9.10 13.38 -3.24
CA ALA A 103 -10.07 12.28 -3.22
C ALA A 103 -10.06 11.53 -1.88
N TYR A 104 -8.86 11.21 -1.36
CA TYR A 104 -8.71 10.65 -0.01
C TYR A 104 -9.29 11.57 1.05
N LEU A 105 -8.99 12.87 0.97
CA LEU A 105 -9.48 13.85 1.94
C LEU A 105 -11.00 13.99 1.91
N ILE A 106 -11.64 13.86 0.73
CA ILE A 106 -13.10 13.82 0.60
C ILE A 106 -13.66 12.60 1.33
N CYS A 107 -13.11 11.40 1.12
CA CYS A 107 -13.56 10.18 1.80
C CYS A 107 -13.50 10.35 3.34
N TYR A 108 -12.34 10.71 3.89
CA TYR A 108 -12.19 10.91 5.34
C TYR A 108 -13.07 12.03 5.90
N HIS A 109 -13.29 13.11 5.13
CA HIS A 109 -14.20 14.18 5.52
C HIS A 109 -15.64 13.66 5.63
N LEU A 110 -16.11 12.94 4.62
CA LEU A 110 -17.47 12.41 4.55
C LEU A 110 -17.73 11.32 5.59
N ASP A 111 -16.73 10.52 5.95
CA ASP A 111 -16.79 9.61 7.09
C ASP A 111 -17.05 10.36 8.40
N THR A 112 -16.35 11.48 8.60
CA THR A 112 -16.47 12.28 9.83
C THR A 112 -17.82 13.00 9.94
N VAL A 113 -18.35 13.53 8.82
CA VAL A 113 -19.55 14.40 8.85
C VAL A 113 -20.82 13.74 8.33
N GLU A 114 -20.77 12.47 7.92
CA GLU A 114 -21.87 11.65 7.39
C GLU A 114 -22.61 12.22 6.16
N GLY A 115 -22.05 13.25 5.52
CA GLY A 115 -22.55 13.82 4.28
C GLY A 115 -22.29 15.33 4.14
N ASN A 116 -21.90 15.77 2.95
CA ASN A 116 -21.63 17.18 2.67
C ASN A 116 -21.81 17.52 1.19
N TYR A 117 -21.81 18.80 0.84
CA TYR A 117 -21.86 19.27 -0.54
C TYR A 117 -20.51 19.86 -0.98
N PRO A 118 -20.15 19.80 -2.28
CA PRO A 118 -18.81 20.11 -2.76
C PRO A 118 -18.25 21.48 -2.36
N ARG A 119 -19.06 22.55 -2.42
CA ARG A 119 -18.63 23.89 -2.00
C ARG A 119 -18.21 23.96 -0.53
N SER A 120 -18.92 23.26 0.35
CA SER A 120 -18.56 23.20 1.77
C SER A 120 -17.30 22.36 1.98
N MET A 121 -17.21 21.21 1.30
CA MET A 121 -16.01 20.36 1.34
C MET A 121 -14.76 21.12 0.87
N ALA A 122 -14.82 21.82 -0.26
CA ALA A 122 -13.72 22.62 -0.78
C ALA A 122 -13.15 23.60 0.26
N GLY A 123 -14.02 24.27 1.03
CA GLY A 123 -13.62 25.14 2.12
C GLY A 123 -12.91 24.43 3.28
N HIS A 124 -13.37 23.22 3.65
CA HIS A 124 -12.73 22.42 4.71
C HIS A 124 -11.40 21.77 4.26
N LEU A 125 -11.33 21.41 2.99
CA LEU A 125 -10.17 20.73 2.39
C LEU A 125 -9.08 21.71 1.93
N ASP A 126 -9.36 23.02 1.94
CA ASP A 126 -8.55 24.04 1.27
C ASP A 126 -8.25 23.63 -0.18
N ALA A 127 -9.28 23.20 -0.90
CA ALA A 127 -9.18 22.70 -2.27
C ALA A 127 -10.04 23.55 -3.21
N ASP A 128 -9.73 23.52 -4.51
CA ASP A 128 -10.57 24.19 -5.50
C ASP A 128 -11.97 23.54 -5.56
N ARG A 129 -12.99 24.39 -5.70
CA ARG A 129 -14.38 23.91 -5.69
C ARG A 129 -14.70 23.07 -6.92
N ALA A 130 -14.29 23.50 -8.12
CA ALA A 130 -14.59 22.77 -9.35
C ALA A 130 -13.91 21.39 -9.30
N HIS A 131 -12.67 21.35 -8.82
CA HIS A 131 -11.95 20.11 -8.62
C HIS A 131 -12.64 19.15 -7.63
N VAL A 132 -13.16 19.65 -6.49
CA VAL A 132 -13.95 18.82 -5.56
C VAL A 132 -15.26 18.35 -6.18
N GLU A 133 -15.93 19.18 -7.00
CA GLU A 133 -17.14 18.79 -7.73
C GLU A 133 -16.85 17.64 -8.69
N GLU A 134 -15.80 17.75 -9.51
CA GLU A 134 -15.36 16.73 -10.45
C GLU A 134 -15.02 15.40 -9.75
N LEU A 135 -14.23 15.46 -8.68
CA LEU A 135 -13.87 14.29 -7.88
C LEU A 135 -15.10 13.61 -7.26
N CYS A 136 -16.07 14.38 -6.76
CA CYS A 136 -17.31 13.81 -6.23
C CYS A 136 -18.13 13.08 -7.31
N GLU A 137 -18.24 13.65 -8.51
CA GLU A 137 -18.94 13.02 -9.63
C GLU A 137 -18.23 11.75 -10.13
N GLU A 138 -16.90 11.75 -10.15
CA GLU A 138 -16.10 10.59 -10.50
C GLU A 138 -16.25 9.47 -9.46
N MET A 139 -16.07 9.78 -8.19
CA MET A 139 -16.21 8.81 -7.10
C MET A 139 -17.65 8.30 -6.94
N GLU A 140 -18.66 9.10 -7.27
CA GLU A 140 -20.06 8.63 -7.37
C GLU A 140 -20.21 7.59 -8.49
N ARG A 141 -19.69 7.87 -9.69
CA ARG A 141 -19.73 6.93 -10.82
C ARG A 141 -18.96 5.64 -10.51
N ALA A 142 -17.89 5.74 -9.74
CA ALA A 142 -17.09 4.61 -9.28
C ALA A 142 -17.75 3.84 -8.11
N GLY A 143 -18.88 4.33 -7.58
CA GLY A 143 -19.64 3.68 -6.51
C GLY A 143 -19.08 3.92 -5.11
N LEU A 144 -18.10 4.81 -4.92
CA LEU A 144 -17.54 5.16 -3.61
C LEU A 144 -18.41 6.17 -2.85
N LEU A 145 -19.15 7.00 -3.57
CA LEU A 145 -20.06 7.99 -3.02
C LEU A 145 -21.50 7.75 -3.49
N GLU A 146 -22.46 8.17 -2.66
CA GLU A 146 -23.87 8.21 -3.00
C GLU A 146 -24.41 9.64 -2.95
N ARG A 147 -25.24 10.00 -3.91
CA ARG A 147 -26.02 11.25 -3.85
C ARG A 147 -27.16 11.14 -2.85
N VAL A 148 -27.30 12.17 -2.02
CA VAL A 148 -28.41 12.30 -1.08
C VAL A 148 -29.37 13.35 -1.61
N GLU A 149 -30.62 12.95 -1.87
CA GLU A 149 -31.67 13.89 -2.26
C GLU A 149 -31.96 14.91 -1.14
N SER A 150 -32.03 16.18 -1.53
CA SER A 150 -32.17 17.35 -0.66
C SER A 150 -33.42 17.34 0.25
N GLY A 151 -34.37 16.42 0.02
CA GLY A 151 -35.55 16.21 0.88
C GLY A 151 -35.27 15.40 2.15
N THR A 152 -34.32 14.47 2.12
CA THR A 152 -34.07 13.50 3.21
C THR A 152 -33.22 14.08 4.34
N VAL A 153 -32.28 14.97 4.01
CA VAL A 153 -31.45 15.69 5.01
C VAL A 153 -32.31 16.62 5.87
N LYS A 154 -33.39 17.18 5.30
CA LYS A 154 -34.31 18.10 5.99
C LYS A 154 -35.17 17.45 7.08
N GLN A 155 -35.31 16.11 7.12
CA GLN A 155 -36.16 15.45 8.12
C GLN A 155 -35.41 15.01 9.39
N ARG A 156 -34.11 14.72 9.34
CA ARG A 156 -33.37 14.24 10.53
C ARG A 156 -32.94 15.36 11.51
N ASN A 157 -32.87 16.61 11.07
CA ASN A 157 -32.45 17.75 11.89
C ASN A 157 -33.51 18.86 11.98
N VAL A 158 -34.73 18.54 12.43
CA VAL A 158 -35.76 19.54 12.75
C VAL A 158 -35.60 20.02 14.20
N LYS A 159 -34.51 20.74 14.49
CA LYS A 159 -34.38 21.63 15.66
C LYS A 159 -33.38 22.77 15.40
N ALA A 160 -33.48 23.43 14.26
CA ALA A 160 -33.11 24.84 14.07
C ALA A 160 -33.16 25.18 12.59
N LYS A 161 -34.09 26.07 12.22
CA LYS A 161 -33.91 27.22 11.33
C LYS A 161 -35.27 27.62 10.76
N ALA A 162 -35.94 28.48 11.52
CA ALA A 162 -36.86 29.43 10.93
C ALA A 162 -36.05 30.59 10.32
N ALA A 163 -36.59 31.15 9.24
CA ALA A 163 -36.22 32.37 8.54
C ALA A 163 -35.19 32.25 7.40
N ASP A 164 -35.74 32.40 6.19
CA ASP A 164 -35.28 33.33 5.14
C ASP A 164 -34.05 33.02 4.27
N GLU A 165 -33.82 31.75 3.93
CA GLU A 165 -32.94 31.44 2.79
C GLU A 165 -33.43 30.24 1.97
N VAL A 166 -34.55 30.44 1.29
CA VAL A 166 -34.95 29.59 0.16
C VAL A 166 -33.96 29.85 -0.99
N ARG A 167 -32.74 29.28 -0.99
CA ARG A 167 -31.86 29.28 -2.18
C ARG A 167 -30.94 28.05 -2.28
N GLN A 168 -31.05 27.39 -3.44
CA GLN A 168 -30.18 26.34 -4.06
C GLN A 168 -30.36 24.88 -3.60
N HIS A 169 -30.82 24.04 -4.53
CA HIS A 169 -30.79 22.58 -4.44
C HIS A 169 -29.33 22.10 -4.58
N HIS A 170 -28.56 22.18 -3.50
CA HIS A 170 -27.22 21.61 -3.49
C HIS A 170 -27.30 20.07 -3.53
N THR A 171 -26.46 19.46 -4.38
CA THR A 171 -26.24 18.02 -4.36
C THR A 171 -25.36 17.67 -3.17
N TYR A 172 -25.86 16.79 -2.30
CA TYR A 172 -25.09 16.26 -1.17
C TYR A 172 -24.55 14.89 -1.54
N TYR A 173 -23.35 14.59 -1.08
CA TYR A 173 -22.70 13.31 -1.18
C TYR A 173 -22.49 12.74 0.22
N ARG A 174 -22.54 11.41 0.33
CA ARG A 174 -22.10 10.63 1.49
C ARG A 174 -21.26 9.44 1.00
N LEU A 175 -20.49 8.82 1.88
CA LEU A 175 -19.85 7.55 1.55
C LEU A 175 -20.90 6.48 1.27
N SER A 176 -20.67 5.69 0.24
CA SER A 176 -21.38 4.43 0.03
C SER A 176 -20.87 3.36 0.99
N ARG A 177 -21.45 2.15 0.92
CA ARG A 177 -20.90 0.99 1.65
C ARG A 177 -19.51 0.62 1.14
N GLU A 178 -19.30 0.70 -0.17
CA GLU A 178 -18.01 0.46 -0.81
C GLU A 178 -16.98 1.52 -0.38
N GLY A 179 -17.38 2.78 -0.23
CA GLY A 179 -16.53 3.84 0.31
C GLY A 179 -16.14 3.63 1.78
N ASP A 180 -17.06 3.15 2.62
CA ASP A 180 -16.78 2.76 4.01
C ASP A 180 -15.81 1.58 4.08
N HIS A 181 -16.02 0.55 3.25
CA HIS A 181 -15.09 -0.58 3.15
C HIS A 181 -13.70 -0.16 2.67
N LEU A 182 -13.63 0.76 1.70
CA LEU A 182 -12.38 1.33 1.25
C LEU A 182 -11.62 2.00 2.40
N LEU A 183 -12.28 2.82 3.23
CA LEU A 183 -11.63 3.47 4.37
C LEU A 183 -11.11 2.47 5.41
N ARG A 184 -11.86 1.39 5.68
CA ARG A 184 -11.36 0.31 6.56
C ARG A 184 -10.11 -0.34 5.98
N PHE A 185 -10.12 -0.62 4.68
CA PHE A 185 -8.96 -1.16 3.99
C PHE A 185 -7.75 -0.20 4.06
N LEU A 186 -7.97 1.12 3.90
CA LEU A 186 -6.89 2.12 4.03
C LEU A 186 -6.28 2.18 5.43
N ASP A 187 -6.99 1.73 6.47
CA ASP A 187 -6.47 1.62 7.83
C ASP A 187 -5.72 0.30 8.09
N ASP A 188 -5.72 -0.64 7.13
CA ASP A 188 -4.94 -1.89 7.16
C ASP A 188 -3.57 -1.73 6.49
N ALA A 189 -2.59 -2.57 6.88
CA ALA A 189 -1.22 -2.44 6.38
C ALA A 189 -1.12 -2.62 4.85
N ASP A 190 -1.95 -3.51 4.30
CA ASP A 190 -2.01 -3.76 2.86
C ASP A 190 -2.64 -2.58 2.09
N GLY A 191 -3.67 -1.95 2.63
CA GLY A 191 -4.24 -0.74 2.02
C GLY A 191 -3.29 0.44 2.06
N GLN A 192 -2.50 0.56 3.11
CA GLN A 192 -1.45 1.57 3.20
C GLN A 192 -0.31 1.36 2.19
N VAL A 193 0.14 0.11 1.98
CA VAL A 193 1.10 -0.22 0.90
C VAL A 193 0.54 0.24 -0.44
N ASN A 194 -0.74 0.01 -0.66
CA ASN A 194 -1.41 0.46 -1.86
C ASN A 194 -1.53 1.97 -1.97
N VAL A 195 -1.74 2.72 -0.88
CA VAL A 195 -1.73 4.18 -0.94
C VAL A 195 -0.40 4.67 -1.50
N LEU A 196 0.73 4.10 -1.08
CA LEU A 196 2.05 4.50 -1.59
C LEU A 196 2.30 4.07 -3.04
N ARG A 197 1.67 2.97 -3.50
CA ARG A 197 1.69 2.58 -4.92
C ARG A 197 0.81 3.49 -5.79
N HIS A 198 -0.35 3.89 -5.25
CA HIS A 198 -1.34 4.69 -5.94
C HIS A 198 -0.97 6.18 -5.99
N LEU A 199 -0.31 6.67 -4.95
CA LEU A 199 0.24 8.02 -4.84
C LEU A 199 1.78 7.94 -4.81
N PRO A 200 2.47 7.81 -5.95
CA PRO A 200 3.93 7.66 -6.00
C PRO A 200 4.68 8.88 -5.40
N ASP A 201 4.12 10.08 -5.55
CA ASP A 201 4.66 11.27 -4.89
C ASP A 201 4.46 11.21 -3.36
N GLY A 202 3.40 10.55 -2.90
CA GLY A 202 3.20 10.22 -1.49
C GLY A 202 4.29 9.28 -0.96
N HIS A 203 4.67 8.26 -1.74
CA HIS A 203 5.82 7.39 -1.41
C HIS A 203 7.12 8.20 -1.29
N THR A 204 7.37 9.08 -2.26
CA THR A 204 8.53 9.98 -2.27
C THR A 204 8.58 10.85 -1.01
N LEU A 205 7.45 11.40 -0.57
CA LEU A 205 7.38 12.19 0.66
C LEU A 205 7.65 11.36 1.91
N VAL A 206 7.08 10.16 2.02
CA VAL A 206 7.32 9.25 3.16
C VAL A 206 8.80 8.85 3.22
N GLU A 207 9.40 8.48 2.08
CA GLU A 207 10.83 8.14 1.99
C GLU A 207 11.72 9.32 2.38
N ARG A 208 11.40 10.52 1.89
CA ARG A 208 12.11 11.75 2.24
C ARG A 208 12.06 12.01 3.75
N LEU A 209 10.91 11.88 4.40
CA LEU A 209 10.79 12.06 5.85
C LEU A 209 11.54 10.98 6.64
N ALA A 210 11.45 9.72 6.21
CA ALA A 210 12.10 8.59 6.89
C ALA A 210 13.64 8.72 6.92
N ARG A 211 14.24 9.17 5.80
CA ARG A 211 15.70 9.38 5.71
C ARG A 211 16.14 10.75 6.22
N GLY A 212 15.25 11.73 6.12
CA GLY A 212 15.56 13.14 6.21
C GLY A 212 15.16 13.84 7.51
N GLY A 213 14.35 13.18 8.33
CA GLY A 213 13.74 13.78 9.52
C GLY A 213 12.59 14.72 9.18
N PRO A 214 12.16 15.56 10.15
CA PRO A 214 10.94 16.34 10.00
C PRO A 214 11.00 17.34 8.84
N ASP A 215 9.99 17.39 7.98
CA ASP A 215 9.87 18.34 6.86
C ASP A 215 8.51 19.09 6.84
N TYR A 216 8.31 20.05 5.94
CA TYR A 216 7.03 20.76 5.79
C TYR A 216 6.68 21.02 4.31
N PRO A 217 5.39 21.20 3.97
CA PRO A 217 4.96 21.11 2.58
C PRO A 217 5.63 22.09 1.61
N ARG A 218 5.90 23.36 2.00
CA ARG A 218 6.57 24.33 1.10
C ARG A 218 8.01 23.94 0.77
N MET A 219 8.71 23.31 1.71
CA MET A 219 10.09 22.86 1.49
C MET A 219 10.10 21.68 0.53
N SER A 220 9.29 20.66 0.81
CA SER A 220 9.17 19.49 -0.04
C SER A 220 8.72 19.87 -1.44
N ALA A 221 7.72 20.75 -1.59
CA ALA A 221 7.27 21.25 -2.88
C ALA A 221 8.40 21.94 -3.67
N ARG A 222 9.16 22.81 -3.03
CA ARG A 222 10.28 23.50 -3.68
C ARG A 222 11.40 22.53 -4.07
N ASP A 223 11.80 21.65 -3.17
CA ASP A 223 12.94 20.76 -3.37
C ASP A 223 12.63 19.60 -4.34
N LEU A 224 11.36 19.23 -4.47
CA LEU A 224 10.87 18.22 -5.43
C LEU A 224 10.27 18.83 -6.70
N GLU A 225 10.31 20.16 -6.85
CA GLU A 225 9.75 20.89 -7.99
C GLU A 225 8.25 20.58 -8.26
N MET A 226 7.49 20.40 -7.17
CA MET A 226 6.05 20.12 -7.19
C MET A 226 5.22 21.35 -6.81
N GLU A 227 3.94 21.36 -7.19
CA GLU A 227 2.99 22.39 -6.78
C GLU A 227 2.75 22.31 -5.25
N PHE A 228 2.68 23.47 -4.59
CA PHE A 228 2.61 23.57 -3.14
C PHE A 228 1.30 23.02 -2.56
N GLU A 229 0.14 23.38 -3.12
CA GLU A 229 -1.14 22.89 -2.64
C GLU A 229 -1.25 21.37 -2.84
N TYR A 230 -0.81 20.83 -3.97
CA TYR A 230 -0.71 19.38 -4.21
C TYR A 230 0.09 18.66 -3.12
N VAL A 231 1.32 19.13 -2.84
CA VAL A 231 2.15 18.56 -1.76
C VAL A 231 1.50 18.73 -0.39
N ARG A 232 0.86 19.87 -0.13
CA ARG A 232 0.11 20.08 1.11
C ARG A 232 -1.05 19.09 1.24
N HIS A 233 -1.80 18.82 0.18
CA HIS A 233 -2.87 17.82 0.18
C HIS A 233 -2.31 16.40 0.36
N LEU A 234 -1.17 16.06 -0.26
CA LEU A 234 -0.48 14.79 -0.02
C LEU A 234 -0.13 14.59 1.46
N TYR A 235 0.50 15.58 2.11
CA TYR A 235 0.79 15.49 3.56
C TYR A 235 -0.47 15.31 4.40
N ARG A 236 -1.59 15.96 4.02
CA ARG A 236 -2.87 15.79 4.72
C ARG A 236 -3.44 14.40 4.50
N ALA A 237 -3.43 13.89 3.27
CA ALA A 237 -3.95 12.57 2.91
C ALA A 237 -3.14 11.47 3.61
N LEU A 238 -1.81 11.48 3.49
CA LEU A 238 -0.91 10.56 4.19
C LEU A 238 -1.11 10.60 5.72
N ARG A 239 -1.46 11.78 6.27
CA ARG A 239 -1.76 11.90 7.70
C ARG A 239 -3.08 11.22 8.07
N GLN A 240 -4.13 11.36 7.25
CA GLN A 240 -5.39 10.67 7.51
C GLN A 240 -5.25 9.16 7.40
N VAL A 241 -4.42 8.68 6.46
CA VAL A 241 -4.08 7.27 6.28
C VAL A 241 -3.17 6.74 7.40
N GLY A 242 -2.50 7.62 8.17
CA GLY A 242 -1.65 7.24 9.31
C GLY A 242 -0.17 6.98 8.97
N LEU A 243 0.29 7.37 7.77
CA LEU A 243 1.69 7.17 7.32
C LEU A 243 2.63 8.31 7.71
N VAL A 244 2.06 9.48 7.98
CA VAL A 244 2.79 10.65 8.50
C VAL A 244 2.01 11.27 9.65
N MET A 245 2.72 11.95 10.55
CA MET A 245 2.11 12.68 11.65
C MET A 245 2.72 14.07 11.77
N LYS A 246 2.01 14.98 12.45
CA LYS A 246 2.58 16.29 12.78
C LYS A 246 3.71 16.09 13.80
N TYR A 247 4.81 16.77 13.58
CA TYR A 247 5.91 16.82 14.52
C TYR A 247 5.56 17.77 15.67
N GLU A 248 5.59 17.26 16.90
CA GLU A 248 5.18 18.00 18.11
C GLU A 248 6.26 18.94 18.66
N GLY A 249 7.51 18.83 18.16
CA GLY A 249 8.59 19.70 18.59
C GLY A 249 8.42 21.14 18.10
N SER A 250 8.55 22.11 19.00
CA SER A 250 8.47 23.55 18.71
C SER A 250 9.67 24.07 17.90
N THR A 251 10.76 23.31 17.83
CA THR A 251 11.98 23.59 17.06
C THR A 251 12.66 22.28 16.73
N ILE A 252 12.94 22.03 15.44
CA ILE A 252 13.66 20.82 15.02
C ILE A 252 15.11 20.95 15.48
N LYS A 253 15.63 19.97 16.22
CA LYS A 253 17.02 20.02 16.71
C LYS A 253 18.00 19.75 15.57
N GLY A 254 19.23 20.23 15.72
CA GLY A 254 20.29 20.07 14.72
C GLY A 254 20.55 18.63 14.26
N THR A 255 20.35 17.68 15.17
CA THR A 255 20.51 16.22 14.96
C THR A 255 19.36 15.59 14.17
N GLU A 256 18.20 16.25 14.11
CA GLU A 256 16.97 15.75 13.48
C GLU A 256 16.77 16.33 12.08
N ARG A 257 17.62 17.26 11.63
CA ARG A 257 17.43 18.06 10.41
C ARG A 257 18.42 17.73 9.29
N SER A 258 18.50 16.48 8.83
CA SER A 258 19.41 16.13 7.73
C SER A 258 19.03 16.83 6.41
N LEU A 259 17.77 17.23 6.23
CA LEU A 259 17.30 17.91 5.01
C LEU A 259 17.39 19.44 5.01
N LYS A 260 17.62 20.12 6.15
CA LYS A 260 17.29 21.55 6.27
C LYS A 260 18.47 22.51 6.46
N PRO A 261 18.47 23.65 5.74
CA PRO A 261 19.33 24.79 6.08
C PRO A 261 19.06 25.31 7.49
N LYS A 262 20.10 25.75 8.20
CA LYS A 262 19.99 26.22 9.59
C LYS A 262 18.96 27.34 9.78
N THR A 263 18.84 28.24 8.80
CA THR A 263 17.96 29.43 8.83
C THR A 263 16.48 29.07 8.82
N GLU A 264 16.10 27.98 8.16
CA GLU A 264 14.70 27.56 8.07
C GLU A 264 14.21 26.83 9.33
N THR A 265 15.15 26.32 10.13
CA THR A 265 14.86 25.55 11.34
C THR A 265 14.23 26.39 12.45
N HIS A 266 14.41 27.72 12.40
CA HIS A 266 13.94 28.66 13.42
C HIS A 266 12.59 29.32 13.07
N ARG A 267 11.96 28.95 11.94
CA ARG A 267 10.66 29.47 11.53
C ARG A 267 9.51 28.61 12.08
N LYS A 268 8.35 29.23 12.31
CA LYS A 268 7.13 28.53 12.74
C LYS A 268 6.43 27.92 11.53
N HIS A 269 6.62 26.63 11.31
CA HIS A 269 5.87 25.85 10.32
C HIS A 269 5.20 24.64 10.98
N THR A 270 4.15 24.12 10.33
CA THR A 270 3.64 22.79 10.63
C THR A 270 4.57 21.77 10.01
N TYR A 271 5.36 21.10 10.83
CA TYR A 271 6.27 20.06 10.40
C TYR A 271 5.60 18.69 10.49
N TYR A 272 6.07 17.75 9.67
CA TYR A 272 5.61 16.38 9.57
C TYR A 272 6.79 15.43 9.70
N VAL A 273 6.54 14.26 10.27
CA VAL A 273 7.46 13.12 10.32
C VAL A 273 6.74 11.88 9.83
N THR A 274 7.50 10.88 9.38
CA THR A 274 6.93 9.55 9.13
C THR A 274 6.56 8.90 10.46
N THR A 275 5.51 8.06 10.45
CA THR A 275 5.19 7.16 11.56
C THR A 275 6.00 5.86 11.43
N ASP A 276 6.10 5.07 12.50
CA ASP A 276 6.74 3.73 12.44
C ASP A 276 6.08 2.87 11.37
N ARG A 277 4.74 2.96 11.29
CA ARG A 277 3.92 2.31 10.28
C ARG A 277 4.22 2.80 8.86
N GLY A 278 4.39 4.12 8.70
CA GLY A 278 4.82 4.72 7.43
C GLY A 278 6.18 4.20 6.96
N ASP A 279 7.13 4.06 7.86
CA ASP A 279 8.46 3.53 7.53
C ASP A 279 8.45 2.03 7.18
N GLU A 280 7.65 1.23 7.89
CA GLU A 280 7.45 -0.19 7.57
C GLU A 280 6.80 -0.38 6.19
N VAL A 281 5.69 0.33 5.94
CA VAL A 281 4.94 0.26 4.68
C VAL A 281 5.82 0.65 3.49
N ARG A 282 6.62 1.71 3.63
CA ARG A 282 7.61 2.12 2.61
C ARG A 282 8.58 0.99 2.27
N ARG A 283 9.17 0.33 3.27
CA ARG A 283 10.11 -0.78 3.04
C ARG A 283 9.45 -1.93 2.26
N ARG A 284 8.19 -2.27 2.59
CA ARG A 284 7.43 -3.29 1.85
C ARG A 284 7.21 -2.92 0.38
N VAL A 285 6.99 -1.64 0.07
CA VAL A 285 6.87 -1.16 -1.32
C VAL A 285 8.21 -1.32 -2.05
N ASP A 286 9.31 -0.88 -1.44
CA ASP A 286 10.67 -0.97 -2.01
C ASP A 286 11.13 -2.42 -2.25
N GLU A 287 10.77 -3.35 -1.37
CA GLU A 287 11.07 -4.79 -1.51
C GLU A 287 10.27 -5.45 -2.61
N SER A 288 9.04 -4.97 -2.86
CA SER A 288 8.18 -5.49 -3.92
C SER A 288 8.58 -5.02 -5.33
N ALA A 289 9.39 -3.97 -5.44
CA ALA A 289 9.84 -3.38 -6.70
C ALA A 289 11.16 -3.99 -7.22
N LYS A 290 11.81 -4.86 -6.44
CA LYS A 290 13.07 -5.56 -6.77
C LYS A 290 12.81 -6.97 -7.29
#